data_AF-A0A3B9FRZ3-F1
#
_entry.id   AF-A0A3B9FRZ3-F1
#
_cell.length_a   1.000
_cell.length_b   1.000
_cell.length_c   1.000
_cell.angle_alpha   90.00
_cell.angle_beta   90.00
_cell.angle_gamma   90.00
#
_symmetry.space_group_name_H-M   'P 1'
#
loop_
_entity.id
_entity.type
_entity.pdbx_description
1 polymer ?
#
loop_
_entity_poly.entity_id
_entity_poly.type
_entity_poly.pdbx_seq_one_letter_code
_entity_poly.pdbx_strand_id
1 'polypeptide(L)'
;YEFLLQGSVYYSYRKELADGADTDLHHFRTDQLNDLPAFRITCWPLKSSEQTAHEAVREVRLKAKQFFSPVYAFGNDGALLMPFWKSLPGKMEKPVFQTPADDFDWEEQDTPQVHEVLEKASMPDFIDLHAEKLDQAWELLDKQEILQMQLNHCRNFVERAIRHKLHKVYVIHGLGKGILRKEIERLLDEYPSVTSYFNQYNPRFGHGATEVILE
;
A
#
# COMPACT_ATOMS: atom_id res chain seq x y z
N TYR A 1 -7.28 -17.02 18.04
CA TYR A 1 -7.87 -18.07 17.20
C TYR A 1 -8.71 -17.40 16.14
N GLU A 2 -8.53 -17.80 14.89
CA GLU A 2 -9.33 -17.35 13.77
C GLU A 2 -9.78 -18.57 12.97
N PHE A 3 -11.05 -18.58 12.58
CA PHE A 3 -11.62 -19.54 11.65
C PHE A 3 -11.85 -18.83 10.32
N LEU A 4 -11.21 -19.32 9.28
CA LEU A 4 -11.27 -18.75 7.94
C LEU A 4 -12.03 -19.67 7.00
N LEU A 5 -12.86 -19.05 6.15
CA LEU A 5 -13.53 -19.70 5.03
C LEU A 5 -13.11 -18.99 3.75
N GLN A 6 -12.68 -19.76 2.74
CA GLN A 6 -12.21 -19.22 1.46
C GLN A 6 -11.13 -18.12 1.62
N GLY A 7 -10.30 -18.21 2.67
CA GLY A 7 -9.24 -17.25 2.97
C GLY A 7 -9.67 -15.97 3.71
N SER A 8 -10.98 -15.79 3.97
CA SER A 8 -11.50 -14.66 4.75
C SER A 8 -11.81 -15.07 6.19
N VAL A 9 -11.56 -14.19 7.15
CA VAL A 9 -11.87 -14.44 8.57
C VAL A 9 -13.38 -14.46 8.76
N TYR A 10 -13.92 -15.62 9.11
CA TYR A 10 -15.34 -15.82 9.39
C TYR A 10 -15.65 -15.65 10.87
N TYR A 11 -14.76 -16.11 11.74
CA TYR A 11 -14.89 -15.98 13.19
C TYR A 11 -13.52 -15.78 13.83
N SER A 12 -13.47 -14.95 14.89
CA SER A 12 -12.25 -14.73 15.67
C SER A 12 -12.56 -14.79 17.16
N TYR A 13 -11.62 -15.37 17.92
CA TYR A 13 -11.71 -15.54 19.36
C TYR A 13 -10.35 -15.33 20.00
N ARG A 14 -10.31 -14.57 21.08
CA ARG A 14 -9.11 -14.30 21.87
C ARG A 14 -9.38 -14.57 23.34
N LYS A 15 -8.49 -15.32 23.98
CA LYS A 15 -8.54 -15.65 25.40
C LYS A 15 -7.13 -15.82 25.93
N GLU A 16 -6.94 -15.48 27.19
CA GLU A 16 -5.78 -15.92 27.96
C GLU A 16 -5.98 -17.38 28.39
N LEU A 17 -4.92 -18.18 28.28
CA LEU A 17 -4.93 -19.59 28.68
C LEU A 17 -3.84 -19.82 29.72
N ALA A 18 -4.22 -20.47 30.81
CA ALA A 18 -3.27 -20.99 31.79
C ALA A 18 -2.56 -22.24 31.24
N ASP A 19 -1.42 -22.58 31.84
CA ASP A 19 -0.67 -23.77 31.45
C ASP A 19 -1.52 -25.04 31.64
N GLY A 20 -1.55 -25.91 30.63
CA GLY A 20 -2.35 -27.14 30.61
C GLY A 20 -3.87 -26.96 30.55
N ALA A 21 -4.39 -25.74 30.33
CA ALA A 21 -5.83 -25.49 30.27
C ALA A 21 -6.44 -25.76 28.89
N ASP A 22 -7.60 -26.41 28.88
CA ASP A 22 -8.42 -26.60 27.69
C ASP A 22 -9.47 -25.49 27.54
N THR A 23 -9.85 -25.16 26.31
CA THR A 23 -10.94 -24.22 26.03
C THR A 23 -11.67 -24.59 24.76
N ASP A 24 -12.98 -24.42 24.78
CA ASP A 24 -13.79 -24.43 23.56
C ASP A 24 -13.52 -23.16 22.76
N LEU A 25 -13.26 -23.33 21.46
CA LEU A 25 -12.90 -22.23 20.56
C LEU A 25 -14.08 -21.82 19.69
N HIS A 26 -14.68 -22.77 18.96
CA HIS A 26 -15.70 -22.50 17.95
C HIS A 26 -16.46 -23.78 17.56
N HIS A 27 -17.77 -23.64 17.35
CA HIS A 27 -18.63 -24.65 16.76
C HIS A 27 -19.01 -24.20 15.35
N PHE A 28 -18.75 -25.04 14.35
CA PHE A 28 -19.07 -24.74 12.95
C PHE A 28 -19.93 -25.85 12.36
N ARG A 29 -20.73 -25.50 11.37
CA ARG A 29 -21.63 -26.43 10.68
C ARG A 29 -20.84 -27.27 9.68
N THR A 30 -21.28 -28.51 9.47
CA THR A 30 -20.59 -29.47 8.59
C THR A 30 -20.60 -29.07 7.11
N ASP A 31 -21.57 -28.26 6.68
CA ASP A 31 -21.62 -27.68 5.32
C ASP A 31 -20.45 -26.72 5.05
N GLN A 32 -19.94 -26.05 6.08
CA GLN A 32 -18.78 -25.15 5.99
C GLN A 32 -17.46 -25.89 5.70
N LEU A 33 -17.44 -27.23 5.74
CA LEU A 33 -16.28 -28.03 5.30
C LEU A 33 -16.01 -27.93 3.79
N ASN A 34 -17.01 -27.52 3.00
CA ASN A 34 -16.86 -27.31 1.56
C ASN A 34 -16.08 -26.03 1.22
N ASP A 35 -16.07 -25.07 2.14
CA ASP A 35 -15.49 -23.73 1.95
C ASP A 35 -14.01 -23.65 2.36
N LEU A 36 -13.30 -24.78 2.29
CA LEU A 36 -11.87 -24.90 2.61
C LEU A 36 -11.52 -24.25 3.97
N PRO A 37 -12.07 -24.77 5.08
CA PRO A 37 -11.87 -24.16 6.37
C PRO A 37 -10.41 -24.19 6.80
N ALA A 38 -9.92 -23.05 7.30
CA ALA A 38 -8.61 -22.93 7.90
C ALA A 38 -8.73 -22.41 9.34
N PHE A 39 -7.96 -23.02 10.22
CA PHE A 39 -7.87 -22.66 11.63
C PHE A 39 -6.51 -22.02 11.86
N ARG A 40 -6.50 -20.75 12.23
CA ARG A 40 -5.28 -20.01 12.55
C ARG A 40 -5.20 -19.76 14.04
N ILE A 41 -4.11 -20.17 14.66
CA ILE A 41 -3.79 -19.81 16.04
C ILE A 41 -2.58 -18.90 16.02
N THR A 42 -2.75 -17.76 16.69
CA THR A 42 -1.67 -16.84 17.05
C THR A 42 -1.63 -16.81 18.57
N CYS A 43 -0.46 -17.06 19.14
CA CYS A 43 -0.24 -16.98 20.58
C CYS A 43 1.14 -16.42 20.91
N TRP A 44 1.25 -15.91 22.13
CA TRP A 44 2.50 -15.39 22.69
C TRP A 44 2.50 -15.65 24.20
N PRO A 45 3.68 -15.87 24.80
CA PRO A 45 3.78 -16.09 26.24
C PRO A 45 3.47 -14.79 27.01
N LEU A 46 2.72 -14.90 28.11
CA LEU A 46 2.45 -13.76 29.00
C LEU A 46 3.69 -13.30 29.77
N LYS A 47 4.61 -14.23 30.05
CA LYS A 47 5.92 -13.97 30.66
C LYS A 47 6.99 -14.33 29.64
N SER A 48 7.70 -13.33 29.13
CA SER A 48 8.78 -13.52 28.18
C SER A 48 9.95 -14.25 28.86
N SER A 49 10.13 -15.53 28.58
CA SER A 49 11.37 -16.27 28.89
C SER A 49 12.32 -16.16 27.70
N GLU A 50 13.63 -16.06 27.95
CA GLU A 50 14.66 -15.83 26.92
C GLU A 50 14.65 -16.83 25.75
N GLN A 51 14.06 -18.02 25.95
CA GLN A 51 14.10 -19.14 25.01
C GLN A 51 12.88 -19.24 24.07
N THR A 52 11.76 -18.58 24.38
CA THR A 52 10.51 -18.74 23.60
C THR A 52 10.30 -17.57 22.63
N ALA A 53 9.85 -17.86 21.40
CA ALA A 53 9.52 -16.80 20.43
C ALA A 53 8.43 -15.85 20.99
N HIS A 54 8.57 -14.56 20.69
CA HIS A 54 7.62 -13.53 21.12
C HIS A 54 6.22 -13.70 20.50
N GLU A 55 6.13 -14.39 19.36
CA GLU A 55 4.87 -14.66 18.67
C GLU A 55 5.00 -15.98 17.91
N ALA A 56 4.01 -16.85 18.05
CA ALA A 56 3.88 -18.07 17.29
C ALA A 56 2.57 -18.04 16.52
N VAL A 57 2.66 -18.18 15.19
CA VAL A 57 1.51 -18.24 14.29
C VAL A 57 1.53 -19.58 13.55
N ARG A 58 0.39 -20.29 13.53
CA ARG A 58 0.23 -21.50 12.72
C ARG A 58 -1.19 -21.58 12.19
N GLU A 59 -1.30 -21.88 10.90
CA GLU A 59 -2.55 -22.19 10.21
C GLU A 59 -2.62 -23.69 9.90
N VAL A 60 -3.76 -24.31 10.18
CA VAL A 60 -4.05 -25.70 9.85
C VAL A 60 -5.35 -25.75 9.05
N ARG A 61 -5.33 -26.46 7.93
CA ARG A 61 -6.52 -26.63 7.06
C ARG A 61 -7.13 -28.00 7.28
N LEU A 62 -8.46 -28.05 7.30
CA LEU A 62 -9.21 -29.29 7.44
C LEU A 62 -9.94 -29.61 6.14
N LYS A 63 -9.67 -30.79 5.57
CA LYS A 63 -10.40 -31.26 4.39
C LYS A 63 -11.63 -32.07 4.82
N ALA A 64 -12.75 -31.92 4.10
CA ALA A 64 -13.96 -32.69 4.34
C ALA A 64 -13.70 -34.21 4.41
N LYS A 65 -12.88 -34.75 3.49
CA LYS A 65 -12.49 -36.17 3.49
C LYS A 65 -11.80 -36.61 4.79
N GLN A 66 -11.03 -35.74 5.44
CA GLN A 66 -10.36 -36.04 6.72
C GLN A 66 -11.33 -36.01 7.89
N PHE A 67 -12.32 -35.11 7.86
CA PHE A 67 -13.36 -35.02 8.88
C PHE A 67 -14.32 -36.23 8.87
N PHE A 68 -14.73 -36.69 7.68
CA PHE A 68 -15.66 -37.81 7.52
C PHE A 68 -14.96 -39.18 7.41
N SER A 69 -13.62 -39.22 7.44
CA SER A 69 -12.90 -40.48 7.53
C SER A 69 -13.16 -41.12 8.91
N PRO A 70 -13.22 -42.46 9.03
CA PRO A 70 -13.23 -43.09 10.34
C PRO A 70 -11.90 -42.78 11.04
N VAL A 71 -11.92 -41.84 11.98
CA VAL A 71 -10.76 -41.49 12.80
C VAL A 71 -11.08 -41.92 14.22
N TYR A 72 -10.57 -43.10 14.61
CA TYR A 72 -10.49 -43.52 15.99
C TYR A 72 -9.25 -42.87 16.60
N ALA A 73 -9.42 -41.80 17.36
CA ALA A 73 -8.36 -41.31 18.23
C ALA A 73 -8.98 -40.67 19.49
N PHE A 74 -8.82 -41.39 20.61
CA PHE A 74 -9.22 -41.09 21.98
C PHE A 74 -10.70 -41.32 22.35
N GLY A 75 -10.95 -42.48 22.98
CA GLY A 75 -12.21 -42.79 23.66
C GLY A 75 -13.33 -43.34 22.76
N ASN A 76 -14.52 -43.47 23.34
CA ASN A 76 -15.73 -43.93 22.64
C ASN A 76 -16.37 -42.83 21.76
N ASP A 77 -15.96 -41.58 21.94
CA ASP A 77 -16.45 -40.42 21.20
C ASP A 77 -15.38 -40.01 20.18
N GLY A 78 -15.55 -40.38 18.90
CA GLY A 78 -14.53 -40.19 17.88
C GLY A 78 -14.10 -38.71 17.73
N ALA A 79 -12.82 -38.42 17.98
CA ALA A 79 -12.24 -37.08 17.86
C ALA A 79 -11.11 -37.03 16.82
N LEU A 80 -11.01 -35.91 16.08
CA LEU A 80 -9.90 -35.64 15.18
C LEU A 80 -8.89 -34.71 15.86
N LEU A 81 -7.69 -35.23 16.12
CA LEU A 81 -6.61 -34.43 16.72
C LEU A 81 -5.73 -33.80 15.63
N MET A 82 -5.55 -32.49 15.71
CA MET A 82 -4.68 -31.72 14.82
C MET A 82 -3.68 -30.89 15.64
N PRO A 83 -2.40 -31.32 15.73
CA PRO A 83 -1.41 -30.61 16.54
C PRO A 83 -0.95 -29.31 15.86
N PHE A 84 -1.20 -28.17 16.53
CA PHE A 84 -0.73 -26.86 16.10
C PHE A 84 0.75 -26.61 16.38
N TRP A 85 1.36 -27.22 17.38
CA TRP A 85 2.81 -27.22 17.59
C TRP A 85 3.22 -28.51 18.31
N LYS A 86 4.43 -29.02 18.04
CA LYS A 86 5.07 -30.05 18.89
C LYS A 86 5.93 -29.40 19.97
N SER A 87 6.58 -28.31 19.60
CA SER A 87 7.23 -27.34 20.46
C SER A 87 6.97 -25.95 19.87
N LEU A 88 6.85 -24.94 20.73
CA LEU A 88 6.80 -23.56 20.25
C LEU A 88 8.12 -23.21 19.55
N PRO A 89 8.09 -22.42 18.46
CA PRO A 89 9.33 -21.98 17.83
C PRO A 89 10.19 -21.25 18.87
N GLY A 90 11.47 -21.62 18.93
CA GLY A 90 12.45 -20.88 19.72
C GLY A 90 12.63 -19.48 19.15
N LYS A 91 13.10 -18.55 19.98
CA LYS A 91 13.48 -17.21 19.52
C LYS A 91 14.48 -17.39 18.36
N MET A 92 14.06 -17.10 17.13
CA MET A 92 15.00 -17.02 16.02
C MET A 92 15.95 -15.88 16.37
N GLU A 93 17.23 -16.21 16.54
CA GLU A 93 18.26 -15.19 16.50
C GLU A 93 18.07 -14.46 15.18
N LYS A 94 17.78 -13.15 15.26
CA LYS A 94 17.85 -12.32 14.06
C LYS A 94 19.22 -12.60 13.46
N PRO A 95 19.33 -12.86 12.14
CA PRO A 95 20.64 -12.96 11.54
C PRO A 95 21.38 -11.68 11.92
N VAL A 96 22.42 -11.84 12.75
CA VAL A 96 23.34 -10.75 13.04
C VAL A 96 24.05 -10.55 11.72
N PHE A 97 23.58 -9.59 10.93
CA PHE A 97 24.38 -9.05 9.87
C PHE A 97 25.62 -8.50 10.55
N GLN A 98 26.75 -9.20 10.38
CA GLN A 98 28.05 -8.59 10.61
C GLN A 98 28.13 -7.50 9.54
N THR A 99 27.85 -6.26 9.93
CA THR A 99 28.34 -5.11 9.18
C THR A 99 29.85 -5.32 9.08
N PRO A 100 30.43 -5.42 7.87
CA PRO A 100 31.87 -5.30 7.71
C PRO A 100 32.31 -4.09 8.53
N ALA A 101 33.43 -4.21 9.26
CA ALA A 101 34.02 -3.04 9.92
C ALA A 101 34.03 -1.90 8.92
N ASP A 102 33.47 -0.75 9.32
CA ASP A 102 33.14 0.39 8.47
C ASP A 102 34.37 0.90 7.70
N ASP A 103 34.69 0.25 6.58
CA ASP A 103 35.24 0.88 5.37
C ASP A 103 34.06 1.26 4.44
N PHE A 104 32.86 1.40 5.01
CA PHE A 104 31.74 2.02 4.33
C PHE A 104 31.94 3.52 4.43
N ASP A 105 32.62 4.06 3.41
CA ASP A 105 32.75 5.49 3.19
C ASP A 105 31.33 6.02 2.95
N TRP A 106 30.70 6.48 4.03
CA TRP A 106 29.54 7.33 3.91
C TRP A 106 30.04 8.61 3.24
N GLU A 107 30.01 8.65 1.91
CA GLU A 107 29.73 9.94 1.27
C GLU A 107 28.50 10.47 2.01
N GLU A 108 28.64 11.61 2.68
CA GLU A 108 27.54 12.32 3.32
C GLU A 108 26.46 12.49 2.24
N GLN A 109 25.53 11.55 2.17
CA GLN A 109 24.40 11.66 1.29
C GLN A 109 23.60 12.82 1.84
N ASP A 110 23.51 13.86 1.01
CA ASP A 110 22.83 15.12 1.29
C ASP A 110 21.44 14.81 1.88
N THR A 111 21.33 14.84 3.20
CA THR A 111 20.09 14.51 3.87
C THR A 111 19.10 15.62 3.53
N PRO A 112 17.97 15.32 2.86
CA PRO A 112 17.04 16.36 2.46
C PRO A 112 16.61 17.12 3.71
N GLN A 113 16.79 18.44 3.68
CA GLN A 113 16.46 19.26 4.84
C GLN A 113 14.98 19.10 5.19
N VAL A 114 14.62 19.15 6.47
CA VAL A 114 13.24 18.95 6.95
C VAL A 114 12.21 19.81 6.18
N HIS A 115 12.63 20.99 5.70
CA HIS A 115 11.83 21.86 4.86
C HIS A 115 11.45 21.24 3.51
N GLU A 116 12.39 20.59 2.83
CA GLU A 116 12.20 19.97 1.52
C GLU A 116 11.21 18.79 1.56
N VAL A 117 11.23 18.03 2.67
CA VAL A 117 10.29 16.92 2.91
C VAL A 117 8.86 17.42 3.08
N LEU A 118 8.68 18.53 3.82
CA LEU A 118 7.37 19.15 4.02
C LEU A 118 6.84 19.79 2.73
N GLU A 119 7.71 20.44 1.96
CA GLU A 119 7.33 21.04 0.67
C GLU A 119 6.85 19.96 -0.32
N LYS A 120 7.57 18.83 -0.43
CA LYS A 120 7.15 17.69 -1.25
C LYS A 120 5.77 17.16 -0.85
N ALA A 121 5.51 16.99 0.44
CA ALA A 121 4.22 16.50 0.93
C ALA A 121 3.07 17.47 0.68
N SER A 122 3.37 18.78 0.59
CA SER A 122 2.37 19.82 0.36
C SER A 122 2.04 20.08 -1.10
N MET A 123 2.89 19.62 -2.04
CA MET A 123 2.71 19.94 -3.45
C MET A 123 1.53 19.18 -4.05
N PRO A 124 0.55 19.86 -4.67
CA PRO A 124 -0.56 19.20 -5.33
C PRO A 124 -0.07 18.40 -6.54
N ASP A 125 -0.74 17.28 -6.82
CA ASP A 125 -0.50 16.43 -7.99
C ASP A 125 -1.07 17.00 -9.30
N PHE A 126 -1.62 18.21 -9.27
CA PHE A 126 -2.29 18.82 -10.41
C PHE A 126 -2.19 20.35 -10.41
N ILE A 127 -2.38 20.94 -11.59
CA ILE A 127 -2.60 22.38 -11.78
C ILE A 127 -3.81 22.62 -12.69
N ASP A 128 -4.66 23.59 -12.30
CA ASP A 128 -5.77 24.05 -13.11
C ASP A 128 -5.38 25.33 -13.86
N LEU A 129 -5.26 25.23 -15.19
CA LEU A 129 -4.84 26.34 -16.04
C LEU A 129 -6.01 27.17 -16.57
N HIS A 130 -7.25 26.96 -16.14
CA HIS A 130 -8.32 27.90 -16.49
C HIS A 130 -7.98 29.31 -15.96
N ALA A 131 -8.18 30.33 -16.79
CA ALA A 131 -7.64 31.68 -16.53
C ALA A 131 -8.15 32.26 -15.20
N GLU A 132 -9.41 31.99 -14.86
CA GLU A 132 -10.05 32.37 -13.60
C GLU A 132 -9.44 31.71 -12.34
N LYS A 133 -8.62 30.67 -12.51
CA LYS A 133 -7.86 30.02 -11.43
C LYS A 133 -6.49 30.63 -11.24
N LEU A 134 -5.97 31.31 -12.25
CA LEU A 134 -4.60 31.85 -12.27
C LEU A 134 -4.56 33.34 -11.92
N ASP A 135 -5.55 34.12 -12.36
CA ASP A 135 -5.63 35.56 -12.11
C ASP A 135 -7.08 36.01 -11.90
N GLN A 136 -7.33 36.91 -10.96
CA GLN A 136 -8.67 37.46 -10.69
C GLN A 136 -9.11 38.48 -11.75
N ALA A 137 -8.16 39.15 -12.39
CA ALA A 137 -8.37 40.17 -13.43
C ALA A 137 -8.11 39.63 -14.85
N TRP A 138 -8.19 38.30 -15.04
CA TRP A 138 -7.94 37.64 -16.31
C TRP A 138 -8.79 38.18 -17.48
N GLU A 139 -9.97 38.73 -17.20
CA GLU A 139 -10.87 39.33 -18.20
C GLU A 139 -10.29 40.61 -18.85
N LEU A 140 -9.30 41.24 -18.21
CA LEU A 140 -8.61 42.42 -18.74
C LEU A 140 -7.48 42.06 -19.71
N LEU A 141 -7.07 40.78 -19.74
CA LEU A 141 -5.98 40.29 -20.57
C LEU A 141 -6.48 39.91 -21.96
N ASP A 142 -5.65 40.12 -22.96
CA ASP A 142 -5.92 39.59 -24.28
C ASP A 142 -5.65 38.06 -24.34
N LYS A 143 -6.04 37.44 -25.46
CA LYS A 143 -5.93 35.98 -25.62
C LYS A 143 -4.49 35.48 -25.62
N GLN A 144 -3.55 36.28 -26.12
CA GLN A 144 -2.12 35.93 -26.15
C GLN A 144 -1.53 36.04 -24.75
N GLU A 145 -1.88 37.09 -24.01
CA GLU A 145 -1.49 37.29 -22.62
C GLU A 145 -2.01 36.17 -21.72
N ILE A 146 -3.28 35.77 -21.85
CA ILE A 146 -3.86 34.64 -21.12
C ILE A 146 -3.09 33.35 -21.43
N LEU A 147 -2.84 33.07 -22.71
CA LEU A 147 -2.10 31.86 -23.12
C LEU A 147 -0.69 31.85 -22.53
N GLN A 148 0.01 32.98 -22.59
CA GLN A 148 1.36 33.10 -22.05
C GLN A 148 1.38 32.91 -20.53
N MET A 149 0.41 33.49 -19.82
CA MET A 149 0.24 33.31 -18.37
C MET A 149 0.02 31.83 -18.02
N GLN A 150 -0.85 31.14 -18.77
CA GLN A 150 -1.14 29.72 -18.58
C GLN A 150 0.11 28.85 -18.79
N LEU A 151 0.87 29.11 -19.85
CA LEU A 151 2.10 28.38 -20.15
C LEU A 151 3.19 28.64 -19.10
N ASN A 152 3.29 29.87 -18.59
CA ASN A 152 4.23 30.18 -17.51
C ASN A 152 3.88 29.43 -16.21
N HIS A 153 2.59 29.35 -15.86
CA HIS A 153 2.15 28.54 -14.72
C HIS A 153 2.40 27.05 -14.92
N CYS A 154 2.15 26.53 -16.13
CA CYS A 154 2.46 25.15 -16.48
C CYS A 154 3.96 24.86 -16.32
N ARG A 155 4.82 25.75 -16.84
CA ARG A 155 6.28 25.64 -16.75
C ARG A 155 6.74 25.54 -15.30
N ASN A 156 6.34 26.51 -14.48
CA ASN A 156 6.69 26.55 -13.06
C ASN A 156 6.21 25.31 -12.30
N PHE A 157 5.01 24.81 -12.64
CA PHE A 157 4.47 23.60 -12.02
C PHE A 157 5.27 22.35 -12.38
N VAL A 158 5.60 22.15 -13.66
CA VAL A 158 6.40 21.01 -14.13
C VAL A 158 7.80 21.05 -13.51
N GLU A 159 8.46 22.21 -13.50
CA GLU A 159 9.79 22.36 -12.90
C GLU A 159 9.80 22.05 -11.41
N ARG A 160 8.77 22.48 -10.67
CA ARG A 160 8.60 22.12 -9.26
C ARG A 160 8.35 20.63 -9.09
N ALA A 161 7.53 20.02 -9.95
CA ALA A 161 7.21 18.60 -9.87
C ALA A 161 8.46 17.73 -10.09
N ILE A 162 9.30 18.11 -11.06
CA ILE A 162 10.60 17.48 -11.32
C ILE A 162 11.53 17.66 -10.12
N ARG A 163 11.66 18.89 -9.59
CA ARG A 163 12.51 19.17 -8.42
C ARG A 163 12.12 18.32 -7.20
N HIS A 164 10.83 18.17 -6.94
CA HIS A 164 10.33 17.36 -5.83
C HIS A 164 10.23 15.86 -6.14
N LYS A 165 10.67 15.42 -7.33
CA LYS A 165 10.64 14.00 -7.77
C LYS A 165 9.24 13.39 -7.61
N LEU A 166 8.23 14.07 -8.16
CA LEU A 166 6.88 13.52 -8.28
C LEU A 166 6.86 12.57 -9.48
N HIS A 167 6.38 11.34 -9.32
CA HIS A 167 6.32 10.38 -10.43
C HIS A 167 5.29 10.75 -11.51
N LYS A 168 4.24 11.48 -11.12
CA LYS A 168 3.13 11.82 -11.99
C LYS A 168 2.44 13.10 -11.55
N VAL A 169 2.03 13.91 -12.52
CA VAL A 169 1.20 15.10 -12.31
C VAL A 169 0.14 15.27 -13.39
N TYR A 170 -0.85 16.12 -13.14
CA TYR A 170 -1.97 16.40 -14.05
C TYR A 170 -2.05 17.89 -14.41
N VAL A 171 -2.12 18.20 -15.70
CA VAL A 171 -2.30 19.57 -16.20
C VAL A 171 -3.70 19.72 -16.78
N ILE A 172 -4.56 20.51 -16.14
CA ILE A 172 -5.95 20.71 -16.56
C ILE A 172 -6.01 21.95 -17.46
N HIS A 173 -6.37 21.76 -18.73
CA HIS A 173 -6.42 22.82 -19.74
C HIS A 173 -7.82 23.02 -20.36
N GLY A 174 -8.80 22.19 -20.00
CA GLY A 174 -10.16 22.23 -20.50
C GLY A 174 -10.32 21.67 -21.93
N LEU A 175 -11.56 21.61 -22.43
CA LEU A 175 -11.84 21.02 -23.75
C LEU A 175 -11.49 21.95 -24.92
N GLY A 176 -11.89 23.23 -24.82
CA GLY A 176 -11.49 24.33 -25.70
C GLY A 176 -11.41 24.02 -27.21
N LYS A 177 -10.55 24.78 -27.90
CA LYS A 177 -10.16 24.52 -29.31
C LYS A 177 -8.88 23.67 -29.42
N GLY A 178 -8.36 23.18 -28.29
CA GLY A 178 -7.11 22.44 -28.21
C GLY A 178 -5.83 23.27 -28.43
N ILE A 179 -5.90 24.61 -28.42
CA ILE A 179 -4.71 25.48 -28.58
C ILE A 179 -3.79 25.33 -27.37
N LEU A 180 -4.31 25.55 -26.16
CA LEU A 180 -3.54 25.44 -24.91
C LEU A 180 -2.93 24.03 -24.75
N ARG A 181 -3.71 22.98 -25.04
CA ARG A 181 -3.23 21.60 -25.04
C ARG A 181 -1.99 21.41 -25.93
N LYS A 182 -2.03 21.89 -27.17
CA LYS A 182 -0.90 21.75 -28.10
C LYS A 182 0.35 22.48 -27.63
N GLU A 183 0.19 23.67 -27.04
CA GLU A 183 1.33 24.40 -26.48
C GLU A 183 1.89 23.72 -25.22
N ILE A 184 1.03 23.09 -24.40
CA ILE A 184 1.48 22.26 -23.27
C ILE A 184 2.26 21.05 -23.77
N GLU A 185 1.78 20.33 -24.79
CA GLU A 185 2.49 19.19 -25.38
C GLU A 185 3.89 19.60 -25.85
N ARG A 186 4.00 20.73 -26.57
CA ARG A 186 5.31 21.29 -26.99
C ARG A 186 6.20 21.66 -25.81
N LEU A 187 5.64 22.28 -24.78
CA LEU A 187 6.39 22.64 -23.58
C LEU A 187 6.92 21.38 -22.89
N LEU A 188 6.12 20.32 -22.78
CA LEU A 188 6.53 19.07 -22.15
C LEU A 188 7.65 18.37 -22.93
N ASP A 189 7.64 18.46 -24.27
CA ASP A 189 8.71 17.92 -25.12
C ASP A 189 10.08 18.61 -24.87
N GLU A 190 10.11 19.81 -24.26
CA GLU A 190 11.35 20.51 -23.89
C GLU A 190 12.03 19.92 -22.65
N TYR A 191 11.33 19.10 -21.85
CA TYR A 191 11.84 18.59 -20.56
C TYR A 191 12.27 17.12 -20.68
N PRO A 192 13.59 16.80 -20.59
CA PRO A 192 14.07 15.42 -20.66
C PRO A 192 13.52 14.51 -19.56
N SER A 193 13.19 15.08 -18.39
CA SER A 193 12.61 14.36 -17.25
C SER A 193 11.15 13.95 -17.47
N VAL A 194 10.50 14.41 -18.54
CA VAL A 194 9.15 13.96 -18.92
C VAL A 194 9.29 12.67 -19.73
N THR A 195 8.91 11.54 -19.13
CA THR A 195 8.99 10.23 -19.80
C THR A 195 7.88 10.04 -20.83
N SER A 196 6.66 10.45 -20.49
CA SER A 196 5.49 10.34 -21.39
C SER A 196 4.34 11.22 -20.91
N TYR A 197 3.40 11.52 -21.81
CA TYR A 197 2.15 12.20 -21.45
C TYR A 197 0.95 11.66 -22.23
N PHE A 198 -0.22 11.67 -21.60
CA PHE A 198 -1.45 11.11 -22.15
C PHE A 198 -2.62 12.08 -21.99
N ASN A 199 -3.38 12.27 -23.08
CA ASN A 199 -4.62 13.06 -23.09
C ASN A 199 -5.83 12.13 -23.12
N GLN A 200 -5.98 11.35 -22.05
CA GLN A 200 -7.05 10.36 -21.91
C GLN A 200 -8.10 10.79 -20.88
N TYR A 201 -9.23 10.09 -20.85
CA TYR A 201 -10.24 10.33 -19.82
C TYR A 201 -9.65 10.10 -18.42
N ASN A 202 -9.81 11.09 -17.56
CA ASN A 202 -9.48 10.99 -16.14
C ASN A 202 -10.76 11.07 -15.30
N PRO A 203 -10.99 10.16 -14.32
CA PRO A 203 -12.18 10.22 -13.47
C PRO A 203 -12.36 11.52 -12.67
N ARG A 204 -11.26 12.22 -12.35
CA ARG A 204 -11.25 13.46 -11.56
C ARG A 204 -11.41 14.71 -12.44
N PHE A 205 -10.93 14.67 -13.69
CA PHE A 205 -10.81 15.85 -14.56
C PHE A 205 -11.45 15.72 -15.95
N GLY A 206 -12.07 14.58 -16.25
CA GLY A 206 -12.67 14.30 -17.55
C GLY A 206 -11.64 14.24 -18.69
N HIS A 207 -12.01 14.76 -19.86
CA HIS A 207 -11.17 14.77 -21.07
C HIS A 207 -10.33 16.06 -21.23
N GLY A 208 -10.36 16.96 -20.25
CA GLY A 208 -9.72 18.28 -20.31
C GLY A 208 -8.37 18.35 -19.61
N ALA A 209 -7.70 17.21 -19.40
CA ALA A 209 -6.44 17.14 -18.68
C ALA A 209 -5.41 16.25 -19.38
N THR A 210 -4.14 16.63 -19.23
CA THR A 210 -2.98 15.87 -19.65
C THR A 210 -2.34 15.21 -18.43
N GLU A 211 -2.23 13.88 -18.44
CA GLU A 211 -1.44 13.12 -17.47
C GLU A 211 0.02 13.13 -17.90
N VAL A 212 0.92 13.58 -17.02
CA VAL A 212 2.36 13.69 -17.29
C VAL A 212 3.12 12.75 -16.37
N ILE A 213 3.92 11.86 -16.95
CA ILE A 213 4.79 10.92 -16.23
C ILE A 213 6.20 11.49 -16.22
N LEU A 214 6.78 11.56 -15.02
CA LEU A 214 8.11 12.10 -14.77
C LEU A 214 9.05 10.99 -14.27
N GLU A 215 10.34 11.16 -14.54
CA GLU A 215 11.42 10.28 -14.08
C GLU A 215 11.57 10.23 -12.54
#